data_AF-A0A939UNT9-F1
#
_entry.id   AF-A0A939UNT9-F1
#
_cell.length_a   1.000
_cell.length_b   1.000
_cell.length_c   1.000
_cell.angle_alpha   90.00
_cell.angle_beta   90.00
_cell.angle_gamma   90.00
#
_symmetry.space_group_name_H-M   'P 1'
#
loop_
_entity.id
_entity.type
_entity.pdbx_description
1 polymer ?
#
loop_
_entity_poly.entity_id
_entity_poly.type
_entity_poly.pdbx_seq_one_letter_code
_entity_poly.pdbx_strand_id
1 'polypeptide(L)'
;ACIEMKGGRGVIQGNSFSERTPQIVLDSGVRSAIVTGNMCPSGVKVDNRIGSKAQIALNSPGLPDAMTAEQRKNYVVDVGSSHDGTFLTGFNPGDEAAEFRTGGTKRWSGKDCRITLPVNKNTRYTVTFSIFVPEPAWEEGCGMLLDGRLALPVKKAGENNVYCVVDSGSREELAFTPRFRYWSPRETYGSADGRTLGIALREIKVVSDPENRLFSANIMDYME
;
A
#
# COMPACT_ATOMS: atom_id res chain seq x y z
N ALA A 1 -3.76 16.75 -3.70
CA ALA A 1 -2.94 17.61 -4.58
C ALA A 1 -1.65 17.98 -3.85
N CYS A 2 -0.59 18.34 -4.56
CA CYS A 2 0.66 18.87 -3.98
C CYS A 2 0.60 20.41 -3.99
N ILE A 3 1.05 21.06 -2.92
CA ILE A 3 1.22 22.52 -2.89
C ILE A 3 2.69 22.84 -3.17
N GLU A 4 2.95 23.60 -4.24
CA GLU A 4 4.29 24.06 -4.58
C GLU A 4 4.42 25.57 -4.34
N MET A 5 5.36 25.96 -3.48
CA MET A 5 5.73 27.35 -3.25
C MET A 5 7.09 27.65 -3.89
N LYS A 6 7.10 28.57 -4.86
CA LYS A 6 8.32 28.96 -5.60
C LYS A 6 8.97 30.25 -5.10
N GLY A 7 8.26 31.04 -4.29
CA GLY A 7 8.76 32.34 -3.83
C GLY A 7 7.93 32.96 -2.70
N GLY A 8 8.44 34.04 -2.12
CA GLY A 8 7.68 34.88 -1.17
C GLY A 8 7.62 34.32 0.25
N ARG A 9 6.52 34.58 0.96
CA ARG A 9 6.25 34.05 2.30
C ARG A 9 4.89 33.37 2.29
N GLY A 10 4.69 32.31 3.08
CA GLY A 10 3.38 31.66 3.13
C GLY A 10 3.13 30.85 4.39
N VAL A 11 1.84 30.57 4.61
CA VAL A 11 1.34 29.73 5.69
C VAL A 11 0.46 28.66 5.07
N ILE A 12 0.78 27.40 5.33
CA ILE A 12 -0.02 26.24 4.93
C ILE A 12 -0.52 25.61 6.22
N GLN A 13 -1.81 25.83 6.50
CA GLN A 13 -2.41 25.43 7.75
C GLN A 13 -3.79 24.81 7.57
N GLY A 14 -4.09 23.76 8.33
CA GLY A 14 -5.43 23.15 8.37
C GLY A 14 -5.81 22.41 7.09
N ASN A 15 -4.84 21.90 6.33
CA ASN A 15 -5.10 21.17 5.09
C ASN A 15 -5.12 19.66 5.33
N SER A 16 -5.91 18.95 4.52
CA SER A 16 -5.86 17.49 4.41
C SER A 16 -5.27 17.10 3.06
N PHE A 17 -4.33 16.15 3.07
CA PHE A 17 -3.68 15.65 1.88
C PHE A 17 -3.92 14.15 1.66
N SER A 18 -4.06 13.78 0.39
CA SER A 18 -3.93 12.39 -0.09
C SER A 18 -2.49 11.88 0.05
N GLU A 19 -2.27 10.57 -0.07
CA GLU A 19 -0.96 9.90 0.02
C GLU A 19 0.06 10.22 -1.10
N ARG A 20 -0.18 11.26 -1.92
CA ARG A 20 0.80 11.73 -2.92
C ARG A 20 1.92 12.50 -2.21
N THR A 21 3.13 11.95 -2.26
CA THR A 21 4.33 12.52 -1.61
C THR A 21 5.27 13.19 -2.63
N PRO A 22 5.93 14.32 -2.30
CA PRO A 22 5.67 15.15 -1.10
C PRO A 22 4.35 15.91 -1.24
N GLN A 23 3.70 16.18 -0.11
CA GLN A 23 2.46 16.97 -0.08
C GLN A 23 2.71 18.46 -0.28
N ILE A 24 3.86 18.94 0.19
CA ILE A 24 4.27 20.34 0.14
C ILE A 24 5.70 20.41 -0.35
N VAL A 25 5.97 21.28 -1.34
CA VAL A 25 7.32 21.62 -1.80
C VAL A 25 7.57 23.10 -1.54
N LEU A 26 8.61 23.38 -0.76
CA LEU A 26 9.10 24.73 -0.48
C LEU A 26 10.40 24.93 -1.25
N ASP A 27 10.33 25.57 -2.42
CA ASP A 27 11.50 25.79 -3.25
C ASP A 27 12.42 26.90 -2.70
N SER A 28 13.66 26.91 -3.15
CA SER A 28 14.74 27.81 -2.70
C SER A 28 14.42 29.31 -2.82
N GLY A 29 13.49 29.70 -3.69
CA GLY A 29 13.02 31.09 -3.82
C GLY A 29 12.12 31.56 -2.68
N VAL A 30 11.61 30.66 -1.83
CA VAL A 30 10.74 31.01 -0.69
C VAL A 30 11.58 31.65 0.42
N ARG A 31 11.11 32.80 0.91
CA ARG A 31 11.78 33.58 1.97
C ARG A 31 11.49 33.01 3.36
N SER A 32 10.26 32.56 3.61
CA SER A 32 9.87 31.91 4.87
C SER A 32 8.55 31.16 4.72
N ALA A 33 8.35 30.09 5.47
CA ALA A 33 7.10 29.34 5.48
C ALA A 33 6.71 28.85 6.87
N ILE A 34 5.41 28.74 7.14
CA ILE A 34 4.86 28.02 8.30
C ILE A 34 3.96 26.92 7.77
N VAL A 35 4.22 25.68 8.19
CA VAL A 35 3.45 24.49 7.81
C VAL A 35 2.95 23.82 9.07
N THR A 36 1.66 23.96 9.40
CA THR A 36 1.14 23.52 10.69
C THR A 36 -0.29 23.00 10.66
N GLY A 37 -0.64 22.06 11.56
CA GLY A 37 -2.02 21.58 11.67
C GLY A 37 -2.53 20.89 10.41
N ASN A 38 -1.64 20.33 9.58
CA ASN A 38 -2.03 19.62 8.37
C ASN A 38 -2.12 18.12 8.65
N MET A 39 -3.02 17.45 7.95
CA MET A 39 -3.27 16.01 8.05
C MET A 39 -2.93 15.31 6.75
N CYS A 40 -2.28 14.17 6.86
CA CYS A 40 -2.14 13.18 5.80
C CYS A 40 -2.10 11.82 6.48
N PRO A 41 -2.76 10.77 5.92
CA PRO A 41 -2.69 9.42 6.47
C PRO A 41 -1.25 9.03 6.78
N SER A 42 -0.36 9.05 5.77
CA SER A 42 1.07 8.73 5.87
C SER A 42 1.95 9.75 6.62
N GLY A 43 1.34 10.75 7.27
CA GLY A 43 2.03 11.93 7.75
C GLY A 43 2.35 12.93 6.65
N VAL A 44 2.40 14.21 7.00
CA VAL A 44 2.65 15.29 6.05
C VAL A 44 4.15 15.35 5.72
N LYS A 45 4.51 14.99 4.48
CA LYS A 45 5.88 15.09 3.98
C LYS A 45 6.07 16.44 3.28
N VAL A 46 7.08 17.19 3.73
CA VAL A 46 7.44 18.53 3.21
C VAL A 46 8.84 18.44 2.60
N ASP A 47 8.97 18.68 1.28
CA ASP A 47 10.27 18.94 0.65
C ASP A 47 10.68 20.38 0.98
N ASN A 48 11.51 20.54 2.02
CA ASN A 48 11.93 21.82 2.55
C ASN A 48 13.32 22.23 2.03
N ARG A 49 13.37 23.05 0.97
CA ARG A 49 14.63 23.58 0.40
C ARG A 49 15.03 24.95 0.95
N ILE A 50 14.29 25.48 1.92
CA ILE A 50 14.58 26.76 2.57
C ILE A 50 15.15 26.61 3.98
N GLY A 51 15.38 25.36 4.42
CA GLY A 51 16.03 25.02 5.67
C GLY A 51 15.29 25.60 6.89
N SER A 52 16.04 26.27 7.76
CA SER A 52 15.53 26.86 9.01
C SER A 52 14.53 28.02 8.83
N LYS A 53 14.32 28.49 7.59
CA LYS A 53 13.30 29.50 7.28
C LYS A 53 11.88 28.93 7.21
N ALA A 54 11.74 27.61 7.33
CA ALA A 54 10.47 26.93 7.50
C ALA A 54 10.24 26.56 8.97
N GLN A 55 9.05 26.84 9.49
CA GLN A 55 8.54 26.25 10.73
C GLN A 55 7.54 25.17 10.38
N ILE A 56 7.86 23.91 10.71
CA ILE A 56 7.04 22.74 10.36
C ILE A 56 6.71 22.02 11.67
N ALA A 57 5.47 22.14 12.13
CA ALA A 57 5.09 21.64 13.45
C ALA A 57 3.59 21.31 13.52
N LEU A 58 3.19 20.43 14.44
CA LEU A 58 1.78 20.08 14.69
C LEU A 58 1.07 19.50 13.46
N ASN A 59 1.81 18.88 12.53
CA ASN A 59 1.20 18.10 11.45
C ASN A 59 1.01 16.66 11.93
N SER A 60 0.10 15.91 11.30
CA SER A 60 -0.09 14.49 11.66
C SER A 60 1.25 13.76 11.55
N PRO A 61 1.76 13.16 12.64
CA PRO A 61 2.90 12.28 12.55
C PRO A 61 2.40 11.09 11.74
N GLY A 62 3.07 10.77 10.64
CA GLY A 62 2.80 9.51 9.96
C GLY A 62 3.11 8.35 10.91
N LEU A 63 2.84 7.13 10.46
CA LEU A 63 3.36 5.98 11.17
C LEU A 63 4.91 6.00 11.20
N PRO A 64 5.54 5.38 12.22
CA PRO A 64 6.97 5.17 12.24
C PRO A 64 7.47 4.58 10.91
N ASP A 65 8.61 5.07 10.42
CA ASP A 65 9.11 4.71 9.09
C ASP A 65 9.48 3.22 8.93
N ALA A 66 9.59 2.43 10.02
CA ALA A 66 9.92 1.01 9.94
C ALA A 66 9.32 0.14 11.05
N MET A 67 8.86 -1.05 10.68
CA MET A 67 8.50 -2.13 11.61
C MET A 67 9.74 -2.74 12.27
N THR A 68 9.64 -3.09 13.55
CA THR A 68 10.68 -3.84 14.29
C THR A 68 10.77 -5.30 13.80
N ALA A 69 11.86 -5.99 14.15
CA ALA A 69 12.00 -7.41 13.81
C ALA A 69 10.88 -8.27 14.41
N GLU A 70 10.40 -7.95 15.61
CA GLU A 70 9.30 -8.68 16.24
C GLU A 70 7.99 -8.50 15.46
N GLN A 71 7.67 -7.26 15.09
CA GLN A 71 6.46 -6.93 14.31
C GLN A 71 6.48 -7.59 12.93
N ARG A 72 7.66 -7.77 12.32
CA ARG A 72 7.82 -8.46 11.02
C ARG A 72 7.63 -9.97 11.09
N LYS A 73 7.51 -10.58 12.26
CA LYS A 73 7.21 -12.01 12.38
C LYS A 73 5.76 -12.29 11.97
N ASN A 74 4.84 -11.49 12.49
CA ASN A 74 3.42 -11.69 12.34
C ASN A 74 2.72 -10.36 12.12
N TYR A 75 2.25 -10.10 10.91
CA TYR A 75 1.48 -8.90 10.64
C TYR A 75 0.42 -9.08 9.58
N VAL A 76 -0.52 -8.14 9.58
CA VAL A 76 -1.56 -7.99 8.58
C VAL A 76 -1.48 -6.59 7.96
N VAL A 77 -1.76 -6.52 6.67
CA VAL A 77 -1.99 -5.29 5.92
C VAL A 77 -3.44 -5.33 5.41
N ASP A 78 -4.27 -4.44 5.94
CA ASP A 78 -5.60 -4.12 5.45
C ASP A 78 -5.45 -3.20 4.23
N VAL A 79 -5.72 -3.73 3.04
CA VAL A 79 -5.50 -3.02 1.78
C VAL A 79 -6.70 -2.15 1.44
N GLY A 80 -6.45 -0.94 0.95
CA GLY A 80 -7.44 0.12 0.78
C GLY A 80 -7.62 0.99 2.01
N SER A 81 -7.03 0.60 3.14
CA SER A 81 -6.95 1.40 4.37
C SER A 81 -5.70 2.30 4.34
N SER A 82 -5.64 3.28 5.25
CA SER A 82 -4.47 4.16 5.40
C SER A 82 -3.17 3.36 5.54
N HIS A 83 -2.07 3.88 4.96
CA HIS A 83 -0.70 3.36 5.08
C HIS A 83 -0.37 2.05 4.37
N ASP A 84 -1.32 1.43 3.68
CA ASP A 84 -1.05 0.25 2.86
C ASP A 84 -0.12 0.56 1.67
N GLY A 85 -0.04 1.83 1.25
CA GLY A 85 0.83 2.32 0.18
C GLY A 85 2.33 2.05 0.42
N THR A 86 2.77 1.85 1.67
CA THR A 86 4.15 1.43 1.99
C THR A 86 4.47 0.06 1.42
N PHE A 87 3.46 -0.81 1.29
CA PHE A 87 3.62 -2.18 0.79
C PHE A 87 3.24 -2.30 -0.68
N LEU A 88 2.53 -1.31 -1.25
CA LEU A 88 1.85 -1.42 -2.53
C LEU A 88 2.33 -0.34 -3.51
N THR A 89 2.95 -0.75 -4.60
CA THR A 89 3.32 0.13 -5.72
C THR A 89 2.45 -0.19 -6.94
N GLY A 90 1.99 0.83 -7.67
CA GLY A 90 1.23 0.65 -8.92
C GLY A 90 -0.22 0.16 -8.75
N PHE A 91 -0.75 0.18 -7.53
CA PHE A 91 -2.17 -0.07 -7.25
C PHE A 91 -2.99 1.21 -7.42
N ASN A 92 -4.26 1.05 -7.79
CA ASN A 92 -5.22 2.13 -7.86
C ASN A 92 -5.57 2.65 -6.43
N PRO A 93 -6.24 3.82 -6.32
CA PRO A 93 -6.77 4.29 -5.05
C PRO A 93 -7.67 3.26 -4.35
N GLY A 94 -7.77 3.38 -3.03
CA GLY A 94 -8.66 2.56 -2.19
C GLY A 94 -10.12 2.65 -2.62
N ASP A 95 -10.83 1.54 -2.48
CA ASP A 95 -12.23 1.37 -2.87
C ASP A 95 -12.95 0.46 -1.87
N GLU A 96 -14.29 0.49 -1.88
CA GLU A 96 -15.10 -0.45 -1.08
C GLU A 96 -14.95 -1.87 -1.65
N ALA A 97 -14.77 -2.85 -0.77
CA ALA A 97 -14.58 -4.26 -1.13
C ALA A 97 -15.91 -4.99 -1.38
N ALA A 98 -16.78 -4.42 -2.23
CA ALA A 98 -18.10 -4.97 -2.52
C ALA A 98 -18.09 -6.38 -3.13
N GLU A 99 -16.98 -6.81 -3.75
CA GLU A 99 -16.83 -8.14 -4.34
C GLU A 99 -16.43 -9.22 -3.32
N PHE A 100 -16.08 -8.81 -2.11
CA PHE A 100 -15.76 -9.72 -1.01
C PHE A 100 -16.99 -9.87 -0.11
N ARG A 101 -17.34 -11.11 0.25
CA ARG A 101 -18.55 -11.37 1.06
C ARG A 101 -18.56 -10.65 2.40
N THR A 102 -17.37 -10.42 2.97
CA THR A 102 -17.19 -9.75 4.26
C THR A 102 -17.09 -8.22 4.14
N GLY A 103 -17.17 -7.66 2.93
CA GLY A 103 -16.97 -6.23 2.68
C GLY A 103 -15.58 -5.74 3.10
N GLY A 104 -15.50 -4.47 3.48
CA GLY A 104 -14.25 -3.80 3.90
C GLY A 104 -13.68 -2.89 2.81
N THR A 105 -12.37 -2.74 2.80
CA THR A 105 -11.63 -1.93 1.83
C THR A 105 -10.76 -2.81 0.94
N LYS A 106 -10.38 -2.29 -0.23
CA LYS A 106 -9.48 -2.95 -1.17
C LYS A 106 -8.74 -1.95 -2.03
N ARG A 107 -7.79 -2.43 -2.83
CA ARG A 107 -7.25 -1.73 -4.01
C ARG A 107 -7.25 -2.64 -5.22
N TRP A 108 -7.54 -2.06 -6.39
CA TRP A 108 -7.35 -2.73 -7.67
C TRP A 108 -5.90 -2.63 -8.13
N SER A 109 -5.30 -3.75 -8.52
CA SER A 109 -3.97 -3.76 -9.13
C SER A 109 -3.98 -3.04 -10.48
N GLY A 110 -2.98 -2.22 -10.75
CA GLY A 110 -2.70 -1.68 -12.08
C GLY A 110 -1.84 -2.63 -12.92
N LYS A 111 -1.40 -2.16 -14.10
CA LYS A 111 -0.53 -2.93 -15.01
C LYS A 111 0.82 -3.26 -14.35
N ASP A 112 1.53 -2.24 -13.90
CA ASP A 112 2.87 -2.39 -13.33
C ASP A 112 2.81 -2.26 -11.82
N CYS A 113 2.20 -3.26 -11.17
CA CYS A 113 2.02 -3.27 -9.72
C CYS A 113 2.96 -4.26 -9.03
N ARG A 114 3.32 -3.94 -7.78
CA ARG A 114 4.21 -4.74 -6.95
C ARG A 114 3.80 -4.65 -5.49
N ILE A 115 3.91 -5.76 -4.79
CA ILE A 115 3.73 -5.86 -3.35
C ILE A 115 5.09 -6.16 -2.74
N THR A 116 5.54 -5.34 -1.79
CA THR A 116 6.81 -5.52 -1.09
C THR A 116 6.53 -5.70 0.40
N LEU A 117 6.94 -6.84 0.95
CA LEU A 117 6.63 -7.26 2.31
C LEU A 117 7.92 -7.35 3.14
N PRO A 118 8.10 -6.52 4.18
CA PRO A 118 9.25 -6.64 5.07
C PRO A 118 9.21 -7.96 5.83
N VAL A 119 10.37 -8.61 5.91
CA VAL A 119 10.57 -9.89 6.61
C VAL A 119 11.90 -9.89 7.36
N ASN A 120 12.05 -10.80 8.31
CA ASN A 120 13.33 -11.09 8.94
C ASN A 120 14.13 -12.06 8.09
N LYS A 121 15.45 -11.93 8.09
CA LYS A 121 16.35 -12.91 7.48
C LYS A 121 16.19 -14.29 8.14
N ASN A 122 16.49 -15.33 7.38
CA ASN A 122 16.57 -16.73 7.79
C ASN A 122 15.31 -17.20 8.54
N THR A 123 14.16 -16.68 8.15
CA THR A 123 12.87 -16.95 8.79
C THR A 123 11.92 -17.53 7.76
N ARG A 124 11.21 -18.60 8.14
CA ARG A 124 10.16 -19.20 7.33
C ARG A 124 8.85 -18.47 7.60
N TYR A 125 8.13 -18.14 6.54
CA TYR A 125 6.85 -17.45 6.60
C TYR A 125 5.77 -18.20 5.83
N THR A 126 4.54 -18.16 6.34
CA THR A 126 3.33 -18.34 5.56
C THR A 126 2.83 -16.94 5.16
N VAL A 127 2.72 -16.70 3.86
CA VAL A 127 2.16 -15.46 3.31
C VAL A 127 0.84 -15.78 2.65
N THR A 128 -0.22 -15.08 3.06
CA THR A 128 -1.59 -15.25 2.57
C THR A 128 -2.07 -13.94 1.94
N PHE A 129 -2.73 -14.05 0.79
CA PHE A 129 -3.39 -12.94 0.12
C PHE A 129 -4.88 -13.21 0.00
N SER A 130 -5.70 -12.27 0.45
CA SER A 130 -7.14 -12.24 0.18
C SER A 130 -7.39 -11.39 -1.06
N ILE A 131 -7.74 -12.06 -2.17
CA ILE A 131 -7.89 -11.44 -3.49
C ILE A 131 -9.23 -11.78 -4.13
N PHE A 132 -9.71 -10.89 -4.98
CA PHE A 132 -10.82 -11.15 -5.89
C PHE A 132 -10.31 -11.04 -7.33
N VAL A 133 -10.53 -12.10 -8.11
CA VAL A 133 -10.11 -12.19 -9.50
C VAL A 133 -11.35 -12.14 -10.40
N PRO A 134 -11.64 -11.00 -11.06
CA PRO A 134 -12.79 -10.92 -11.96
C PRO A 134 -12.60 -11.88 -13.14
N GLU A 135 -13.71 -12.40 -13.69
CA GLU A 135 -13.69 -13.30 -14.87
C GLU A 135 -12.78 -12.82 -16.02
N PRO A 136 -12.83 -11.54 -16.47
CA PRO A 136 -11.95 -11.06 -17.55
C PRO A 136 -10.46 -11.01 -17.19
N ALA A 137 -10.10 -11.05 -15.91
CA ALA A 137 -8.70 -11.07 -15.46
C ALA A 137 -8.15 -12.49 -15.29
N TRP A 138 -9.03 -13.49 -15.21
CA TRP A 138 -8.65 -14.88 -14.97
C TRP A 138 -8.20 -15.57 -16.26
N GLU A 139 -7.11 -16.31 -16.16
CA GLU A 139 -6.63 -17.24 -17.19
C GLU A 139 -5.87 -18.39 -16.54
N GLU A 140 -5.67 -19.48 -17.28
CA GLU A 140 -4.90 -20.61 -16.77
C GLU A 140 -3.45 -20.18 -16.47
N GLY A 141 -2.97 -20.57 -15.29
CA GLY A 141 -1.65 -20.18 -14.81
C GLY A 141 -1.57 -18.77 -14.23
N CYS A 142 -2.66 -18.01 -14.11
CA CYS A 142 -2.62 -16.75 -13.37
C CYS A 142 -2.31 -16.95 -11.87
N GLY A 143 -1.81 -15.91 -11.21
CA GLY A 143 -1.45 -15.96 -9.79
C GLY A 143 -0.43 -14.92 -9.38
N MET A 144 0.10 -15.02 -8.16
CA MET A 144 1.17 -14.14 -7.71
C MET A 144 2.54 -14.77 -7.97
N LEU A 145 3.43 -13.98 -8.53
CA LEU A 145 4.83 -14.32 -8.72
C LEU A 145 5.63 -13.85 -7.51
N LEU A 146 6.48 -14.69 -6.94
CA LEU A 146 7.55 -14.31 -6.01
C LEU A 146 8.86 -14.30 -6.78
N ASP A 147 9.54 -13.15 -6.86
CA ASP A 147 10.80 -12.99 -7.60
C ASP A 147 10.71 -13.53 -9.05
N GLY A 148 9.57 -13.27 -9.72
CA GLY A 148 9.31 -13.68 -11.10
C GLY A 148 8.86 -15.14 -11.29
N ARG A 149 8.76 -15.95 -10.23
CA ARG A 149 8.28 -17.33 -10.28
C ARG A 149 6.90 -17.46 -9.69
N LEU A 150 6.01 -18.21 -10.34
CA LEU A 150 4.65 -18.43 -9.85
C LEU A 150 4.68 -19.17 -8.50
N ALA A 151 4.33 -18.45 -7.44
CA ALA A 151 4.31 -18.97 -6.07
C ALA A 151 2.90 -19.28 -5.58
N LEU A 152 1.91 -18.53 -6.09
CA LEU A 152 0.53 -18.55 -5.62
C LEU A 152 -0.43 -18.67 -6.81
N PRO A 153 -0.60 -19.87 -7.39
CA PRO A 153 -1.51 -20.07 -8.52
C PRO A 153 -2.97 -19.85 -8.09
N VAL A 154 -3.74 -19.17 -8.92
CA VAL A 154 -5.19 -18.97 -8.73
C VAL A 154 -5.95 -19.94 -9.63
N LYS A 155 -6.80 -20.78 -9.02
CA LYS A 155 -7.49 -21.87 -9.73
C LYS A 155 -8.76 -21.43 -10.45
N LYS A 156 -9.38 -20.33 -10.02
CA LYS A 156 -10.65 -19.85 -10.58
C LYS A 156 -10.85 -18.35 -10.35
N ALA A 157 -11.73 -17.75 -11.15
CA ALA A 157 -12.27 -16.43 -10.89
C ALA A 157 -13.09 -16.39 -9.58
N GLY A 158 -13.33 -15.16 -9.09
CA GLY A 158 -14.02 -14.87 -7.84
C GLY A 158 -13.09 -14.60 -6.66
N GLU A 159 -13.66 -14.67 -5.46
CA GLU A 159 -12.94 -14.51 -4.19
C GLU A 159 -12.02 -15.72 -3.94
N ASN A 160 -10.76 -15.45 -3.61
CA ASN A 160 -9.73 -16.45 -3.34
C ASN A 160 -8.85 -16.02 -2.15
N ASN A 161 -8.55 -16.98 -1.28
CA ASN A 161 -7.48 -16.86 -0.29
C ASN A 161 -6.34 -17.79 -0.72
N VAL A 162 -5.26 -17.21 -1.26
CA VAL A 162 -4.09 -17.95 -1.73
C VAL A 162 -2.95 -17.79 -0.74
N TYR A 163 -2.19 -18.85 -0.48
CA TYR A 163 -1.04 -18.78 0.43
C TYR A 163 0.14 -19.63 -0.05
N CYS A 164 1.35 -19.23 0.38
CA CYS A 164 2.59 -19.94 0.11
C CYS A 164 3.47 -19.92 1.36
N VAL A 165 4.29 -20.97 1.51
CA VAL A 165 5.34 -21.01 2.51
C VAL A 165 6.65 -20.63 1.84
N VAL A 166 7.39 -19.70 2.43
CA VAL A 166 8.62 -19.14 1.87
C VAL A 166 9.68 -18.98 2.95
N ASP A 167 10.90 -19.44 2.65
CA ASP A 167 12.09 -19.18 3.46
C ASP A 167 12.73 -17.87 3.02
N SER A 168 12.82 -16.86 3.89
CA SER A 168 13.36 -15.55 3.53
C SER A 168 14.85 -15.59 3.15
N GLY A 169 15.63 -16.53 3.72
CA GLY A 169 17.07 -16.60 3.50
C GLY A 169 17.76 -15.28 3.89
N SER A 170 18.64 -14.75 3.06
CA SER A 170 19.30 -13.46 3.35
C SER A 170 18.43 -12.23 3.05
N ARG A 171 17.18 -12.40 2.58
CA ARG A 171 16.29 -11.30 2.20
C ARG A 171 15.68 -10.61 3.42
N GLU A 172 15.49 -9.30 3.30
CA GLU A 172 14.75 -8.47 4.26
C GLU A 172 13.36 -8.10 3.75
N GLU A 173 13.07 -8.45 2.49
CA GLU A 173 11.81 -8.19 1.83
C GLU A 173 11.43 -9.36 0.91
N LEU A 174 10.13 -9.60 0.77
CA LEU A 174 9.56 -10.47 -0.25
C LEU A 174 8.83 -9.61 -1.28
N ALA A 175 9.14 -9.83 -2.56
CA ALA A 175 8.55 -9.06 -3.66
C ALA A 175 7.57 -9.92 -4.46
N PHE A 176 6.29 -9.60 -4.37
CA PHE A 176 5.24 -10.25 -5.14
C PHE A 176 4.76 -9.37 -6.30
N THR A 177 4.52 -10.00 -7.45
CA THR A 177 3.96 -9.35 -8.64
C THR A 177 2.75 -10.15 -9.12
N PRO A 178 1.56 -9.53 -9.25
CA PRO A 178 0.41 -10.19 -9.84
C PRO A 178 0.66 -10.53 -11.32
N ARG A 179 0.41 -11.78 -11.73
CA ARG A 179 0.36 -12.22 -13.13
C ARG A 179 -1.07 -12.57 -13.49
N PHE A 180 -1.78 -11.61 -14.08
CA PHE A 180 -3.18 -11.73 -14.48
C PHE A 180 -3.39 -10.96 -15.78
N ARG A 181 -4.48 -11.29 -16.49
CA ARG A 181 -4.92 -10.46 -17.60
C ARG A 181 -5.46 -9.13 -17.07
N TYR A 182 -5.12 -8.05 -17.75
CA TYR A 182 -5.69 -6.74 -17.47
C TYR A 182 -6.98 -6.53 -18.25
N TRP A 183 -7.88 -5.75 -17.68
CA TRP A 183 -9.19 -5.46 -18.24
C TRP A 183 -9.59 -4.01 -17.91
N SER A 184 -10.66 -3.53 -18.55
CA SER A 184 -11.23 -2.23 -18.27
C SER A 184 -12.75 -2.37 -18.08
N PRO A 185 -13.32 -1.87 -16.96
CA PRO A 185 -14.77 -1.90 -16.77
C PRO A 185 -15.56 -1.23 -17.89
N ARG A 186 -15.01 -0.17 -18.49
CA ARG A 186 -15.59 0.49 -19.67
C ARG A 186 -15.67 -0.43 -20.88
N GLU A 187 -14.57 -1.10 -21.20
CA GLU A 187 -14.50 -1.96 -22.39
C GLU A 187 -15.25 -3.28 -22.19
N THR A 188 -15.23 -3.83 -20.97
CA THR A 188 -15.85 -5.13 -20.66
C THR A 188 -17.34 -5.00 -20.36
N TYR A 189 -17.77 -3.94 -19.67
CA TYR A 189 -19.14 -3.81 -19.16
C TYR A 189 -19.82 -2.48 -19.50
N GLY A 190 -19.22 -1.61 -20.33
CA GLY A 190 -19.81 -0.32 -20.67
C GLY A 190 -19.85 0.69 -19.52
N SER A 191 -19.05 0.47 -18.46
CA SER A 191 -18.96 1.38 -17.31
C SER A 191 -18.32 2.74 -17.68
N ALA A 192 -18.63 3.79 -16.92
CA ALA A 192 -17.92 5.06 -17.01
C ALA A 192 -16.46 4.95 -16.53
N ASP A 193 -16.14 3.95 -15.72
CA ASP A 193 -14.80 3.70 -15.19
C ASP A 193 -13.83 3.23 -16.30
N GLY A 194 -12.94 4.13 -16.70
CA GLY A 194 -11.94 3.89 -17.74
C GLY A 194 -10.59 3.39 -17.22
N ARG A 195 -10.48 3.01 -15.95
CA ARG A 195 -9.22 2.47 -15.40
C ARG A 195 -8.87 1.13 -16.07
N THR A 196 -7.57 0.86 -16.16
CA THR A 196 -7.04 -0.48 -16.46
C THR A 196 -6.80 -1.21 -15.14
N LEU A 197 -7.49 -2.33 -14.94
CA LEU A 197 -7.53 -3.09 -13.70
C LEU A 197 -6.98 -4.50 -13.91
N GLY A 198 -6.44 -5.10 -12.86
CA GLY A 198 -6.19 -6.54 -12.77
C GLY A 198 -7.10 -7.18 -11.71
N ILE A 199 -6.51 -7.55 -10.58
CA ILE A 199 -7.20 -8.14 -9.42
C ILE A 199 -7.54 -7.09 -8.37
N ALA A 200 -8.51 -7.39 -7.52
CA ALA A 200 -8.71 -6.66 -6.27
C ALA A 200 -7.95 -7.37 -5.15
N LEU A 201 -7.20 -6.61 -4.36
CA LEU A 201 -6.48 -7.08 -3.18
C LEU A 201 -7.09 -6.41 -1.94
N ARG A 202 -7.43 -7.21 -0.92
CA ARG A 202 -8.08 -6.75 0.31
C ARG A 202 -7.20 -6.92 1.54
N GLU A 203 -6.49 -8.02 1.66
CA GLU A 203 -5.69 -8.32 2.84
C GLU A 203 -4.41 -9.05 2.46
N ILE A 204 -3.33 -8.73 3.15
CA ILE A 204 -2.09 -9.49 3.14
C ILE A 204 -1.76 -9.89 4.57
N LYS A 205 -1.55 -11.19 4.80
CA LYS A 205 -1.18 -11.72 6.11
C LYS A 205 0.16 -12.44 6.01
N VAL A 206 1.09 -12.08 6.90
CA VAL A 206 2.44 -12.64 6.98
C VAL A 206 2.63 -13.22 8.37
N VAL A 207 2.94 -14.52 8.46
CA VAL A 207 3.07 -15.23 9.75
C VAL A 207 4.28 -16.15 9.72
N SER A 208 5.22 -15.97 10.64
CA SER A 208 6.31 -16.93 10.89
C SER A 208 6.04 -17.85 12.07
N ASP A 209 5.21 -17.40 13.02
CA ASP A 209 4.91 -18.15 14.24
C ASP A 209 3.43 -17.99 14.59
N PRO A 210 2.56 -18.97 14.29
CA PRO A 210 1.12 -18.81 14.43
C PRO A 210 0.63 -18.57 15.86
N GLU A 211 1.45 -18.84 16.88
CA GLU A 211 1.10 -18.64 18.29
C GLU A 211 1.29 -17.18 18.75
N ASN A 212 2.05 -16.38 18.00
CA ASN A 212 2.28 -14.98 18.36
C ASN A 212 1.13 -14.07 17.88
N ARG A 213 0.92 -12.97 18.60
CA ARG A 213 -0.07 -11.95 18.27
C ARG A 213 0.17 -11.37 16.88
N LEU A 214 -0.92 -11.05 16.18
CA LEU A 214 -0.85 -10.34 14.90
C LEU A 214 -0.64 -8.85 15.12
N PHE A 215 0.26 -8.27 14.35
CA PHE A 215 0.49 -6.84 14.30
C PHE A 215 -0.26 -6.23 13.10
N SER A 216 -1.06 -5.18 13.29
CA SER A 216 -1.64 -4.43 12.18
C SER A 216 -0.63 -3.39 11.68
N ALA A 217 -0.12 -3.60 10.47
CA ALA A 217 0.85 -2.70 9.87
C ALA A 217 0.24 -1.34 9.48
N ASN A 218 -1.08 -1.26 9.31
CA ASN A 218 -1.79 -0.04 8.95
C ASN A 218 -1.93 0.96 10.11
N ILE A 219 -1.84 0.50 11.36
CA ILE A 219 -1.94 1.35 12.56
C ILE A 219 -0.73 1.24 13.47
N MET A 220 0.19 0.32 13.16
CA MET A 220 1.41 0.01 13.92
C MET A 220 1.15 -0.41 15.36
N ASP A 221 0.15 -1.27 15.55
CA ASP A 221 -0.19 -1.82 16.85
C ASP A 221 -0.54 -3.31 16.77
N TYR A 222 -0.45 -4.01 17.90
CA TYR A 222 -0.90 -5.40 17.99
C TYR A 222 -2.42 -5.47 18.06
N MET A 223 -2.99 -6.39 17.29
CA MET A 223 -4.40 -6.73 17.38
C MET A 223 -4.69 -7.33 18.77
N GLU A 224 -5.84 -6.98 19.32
CA GLU A 224 -6.37 -7.56 20.56
C GLU A 224 -6.77 -9.03 20.39
#